data_AF-A0A535X1C7-F1
#
_entry.id   AF-A0A535X1C7-F1
#
_cell.length_a   1.000
_cell.length_b   1.000
_cell.length_c   1.000
_cell.angle_alpha   90.00
_cell.angle_beta   90.00
_cell.angle_gamma   90.00
#
_symmetry.space_group_name_H-M   'P 1'
#
loop_
_entity.id
_entity.type
_entity.pdbx_description
1 polymer ?
#
loop_
_entity_poly.entity_id
_entity_poly.type
_entity_poly.pdbx_seq_one_letter_code
_entity_poly.pdbx_strand_id
1 'polypeptide(L)'
;MLVWRKADNLTAFTNGTQSWVDGPFGVETRLDAQRFFWEPNPDGLAIIPTPTAGDRCHTAGLALAVVGSDAGAGNVVGTFRLTNQLDMSCTFFGFPGAQLLDAAGDPLPTNVVRGGGFSATSAPPLTVVVPAHGTAHFLIHWEQVPVGGETTCPVSARLAVIGPDEFLPLTIPINIRACGGGRLDVGAVQPDSVA
;
A
#
# COMPACT_ATOMS: atom_id res chain seq x y z
N MET A 1 3.18 -0.82 -29.01
CA MET A 1 4.39 -0.38 -28.27
C MET A 1 4.55 -1.28 -27.05
N LEU A 2 5.73 -1.89 -26.85
CA LEU A 2 6.05 -2.62 -25.63
C LEU A 2 6.70 -1.64 -24.64
N VAL A 3 6.22 -1.61 -23.41
CA VAL A 3 6.68 -0.68 -22.39
C VAL A 3 6.87 -1.43 -21.07
N TRP A 4 7.99 -1.16 -20.41
CA TRP A 4 8.14 -1.50 -19.01
C TRP A 4 7.62 -0.35 -18.15
N ARG A 5 6.61 -0.63 -17.32
CA ARG A 5 5.99 0.35 -16.42
C ARG A 5 6.72 0.29 -15.08
N LYS A 6 7.78 1.11 -14.90
CA LYS A 6 8.52 1.18 -13.64
C LYS A 6 7.62 1.42 -12.42
N ALA A 7 6.55 2.20 -12.59
CA ALA A 7 5.63 2.57 -11.50
C ALA A 7 4.98 1.35 -10.82
N ASP A 8 4.64 0.33 -11.58
CA ASP A 8 3.94 -0.87 -11.09
C ASP A 8 4.83 -2.13 -11.23
N ASN A 9 6.05 -1.95 -11.74
CA ASN A 9 7.02 -2.99 -12.10
C ASN A 9 6.47 -4.09 -13.02
N LEU A 10 5.60 -3.72 -13.97
CA LEU A 10 4.98 -4.66 -14.92
C LEU A 10 5.46 -4.41 -16.34
N THR A 11 5.45 -5.48 -17.13
CA THR A 11 5.59 -5.41 -18.58
C THR A 11 4.21 -5.33 -19.21
N ALA A 12 4.00 -4.35 -20.09
CA ALA A 12 2.77 -4.21 -20.83
C ALA A 12 3.04 -3.90 -22.30
N PHE A 13 2.21 -4.46 -23.18
CA PHE A 13 2.16 -4.11 -24.59
C PHE A 13 0.82 -3.45 -24.87
N THR A 14 0.80 -2.35 -25.64
CA THR A 14 -0.44 -1.71 -26.09
C THR A 14 -0.44 -1.49 -27.59
N ASN A 15 -1.61 -1.65 -28.22
CA ASN A 15 -1.85 -1.26 -29.61
C ASN A 15 -2.60 0.08 -29.74
N GLY A 16 -2.83 0.79 -28.62
CA GLY A 16 -3.55 2.06 -28.56
C GLY A 16 -5.03 1.93 -28.20
N THR A 17 -5.62 0.73 -28.23
CA THR A 17 -7.00 0.47 -27.79
C THR A 17 -7.09 -0.65 -26.75
N GLN A 18 -6.17 -1.60 -26.83
CA GLN A 18 -6.02 -2.72 -25.92
C GLN A 18 -4.60 -2.78 -25.37
N SER A 19 -4.52 -3.28 -24.15
CA SER A 19 -3.29 -3.48 -23.41
C SER A 19 -3.22 -4.94 -22.94
N TRP A 20 -2.09 -5.59 -23.21
CA TRP A 20 -1.72 -6.91 -22.71
C TRP A 20 -0.74 -6.70 -21.57
N VAL A 21 -1.13 -7.15 -20.37
CA VAL A 21 -0.39 -6.88 -19.14
C VAL A 21 0.04 -8.22 -18.55
N ASP A 22 1.34 -8.36 -18.29
CA ASP A 22 1.90 -9.50 -17.57
C ASP A 22 1.72 -9.25 -16.06
N GLY A 23 0.68 -9.85 -15.48
CA GLY A 23 0.24 -9.63 -14.09
C GLY A 23 0.30 -10.88 -13.22
N PRO A 24 -0.28 -10.83 -12.01
CA PRO A 24 -0.27 -11.96 -11.07
C PRO A 24 -0.96 -13.23 -11.58
N PHE A 25 -1.82 -13.11 -12.60
CA PHE A 25 -2.52 -14.23 -13.23
C PHE A 25 -1.97 -14.57 -14.63
N GLY A 26 -0.75 -14.11 -14.93
CA GLY A 26 -0.12 -14.24 -16.24
C GLY A 26 -0.48 -13.09 -17.18
N VAL A 27 -0.34 -13.32 -18.49
CA VAL A 27 -0.62 -12.31 -19.50
C VAL A 27 -2.13 -12.22 -19.73
N GLU A 28 -2.72 -11.11 -19.30
CA GLU A 28 -4.14 -10.81 -19.47
C GLU A 28 -4.34 -9.63 -20.42
N THR A 29 -5.51 -9.54 -21.06
CA THR A 29 -5.83 -8.46 -22.00
C THR A 29 -7.02 -7.65 -21.53
N ARG A 30 -6.95 -6.33 -21.70
CA ARG A 30 -8.03 -5.39 -21.37
C ARG A 30 -8.03 -4.18 -22.29
N LEU A 31 -9.12 -3.43 -22.30
CA LEU A 31 -9.13 -2.12 -22.96
C LEU A 31 -8.20 -1.15 -22.23
N ASP A 32 -7.66 -0.18 -22.96
CA ASP A 32 -6.80 0.83 -22.34
C ASP A 32 -7.57 1.72 -21.34
N ALA A 33 -8.86 1.94 -21.62
CA ALA A 33 -9.84 2.62 -20.77
C ALA A 33 -10.35 1.77 -19.58
N GLN A 34 -9.74 0.62 -19.32
CA GLN A 34 -10.05 -0.25 -18.20
C GLN A 34 -8.81 -0.47 -17.31
N ARG A 35 -9.00 -1.00 -16.11
CA ARG A 35 -7.93 -1.53 -15.25
C ARG A 35 -8.34 -2.87 -14.67
N PHE A 36 -7.41 -3.80 -14.53
CA PHE A 36 -7.68 -4.97 -13.70
C PHE A 36 -7.82 -4.54 -12.24
N PHE A 37 -8.62 -5.27 -11.45
CA PHE A 37 -8.85 -4.97 -10.04
C PHE A 37 -7.56 -4.81 -9.22
N TRP A 38 -6.51 -5.54 -9.57
CA TRP A 38 -5.22 -5.54 -8.88
C TRP A 38 -4.27 -4.43 -9.35
N GLU A 39 -4.61 -3.65 -10.38
CA GLU A 39 -3.78 -2.53 -10.87
C GLU A 39 -4.04 -1.22 -10.12
N PRO A 40 -3.01 -0.40 -9.87
CA PRO A 40 -3.23 1.00 -9.50
C PRO A 40 -4.08 1.74 -10.55
N ASN A 41 -5.07 2.50 -10.08
CA ASN A 41 -6.04 3.19 -10.93
C ASN A 41 -6.19 4.68 -10.56
N PRO A 42 -5.11 5.48 -10.65
CA PRO A 42 -5.16 6.91 -10.30
C PRO A 42 -6.12 7.70 -11.20
N ASP A 43 -6.39 7.21 -12.41
CA ASP A 43 -7.25 7.87 -13.41
C ASP A 43 -8.74 7.51 -13.26
N GLY A 44 -9.10 6.63 -12.31
CA GLY A 44 -10.50 6.26 -12.07
C GLY A 44 -11.17 5.54 -13.23
N LEU A 45 -10.44 4.71 -13.98
CA LEU A 45 -10.96 3.93 -15.10
C LEU A 45 -11.86 2.79 -14.64
N ALA A 46 -12.65 2.24 -15.57
CA ALA A 46 -13.52 1.10 -15.29
C ALA A 46 -12.71 -0.13 -14.86
N ILE A 47 -13.07 -0.71 -13.72
CA ILE A 47 -12.40 -1.88 -13.15
C ILE A 47 -12.99 -3.16 -13.71
N ILE A 48 -12.14 -4.11 -14.07
CA ILE A 48 -12.53 -5.45 -14.52
C ILE A 48 -11.93 -6.56 -13.64
N PRO A 49 -12.72 -7.61 -13.30
CA PRO A 49 -14.18 -7.64 -13.45
C PRO A 49 -14.84 -6.54 -12.60
N THR A 50 -16.10 -6.23 -12.90
CA THR A 50 -16.83 -5.19 -12.17
C THR A 50 -16.83 -5.53 -10.67
N PRO A 51 -16.40 -4.62 -9.79
CA PRO A 51 -16.40 -4.86 -8.35
C PRO A 51 -17.80 -5.20 -7.85
N THR A 52 -17.90 -6.03 -6.82
CA THR A 52 -19.16 -6.34 -6.14
C THR A 52 -19.11 -5.96 -4.65
N ALA A 53 -20.27 -5.61 -4.10
CA ALA A 53 -20.35 -5.14 -2.72
C ALA A 53 -19.96 -6.26 -1.75
N GLY A 54 -19.00 -5.98 -0.87
CA GLY A 54 -18.48 -6.94 0.11
C GLY A 54 -17.25 -7.70 -0.34
N ASP A 55 -16.83 -7.55 -1.59
CA ASP A 55 -15.53 -8.05 -2.05
C ASP A 55 -14.38 -7.46 -1.23
N ARG A 56 -13.20 -8.08 -1.32
CA ARG A 56 -12.01 -7.46 -0.74
C ARG A 56 -11.72 -6.13 -1.42
N CYS A 57 -11.19 -5.19 -0.66
CA CYS A 57 -10.76 -3.92 -1.22
C CYS A 57 -9.53 -4.15 -2.10
N HIS A 58 -9.68 -3.94 -3.40
CA HIS A 58 -8.63 -4.15 -4.38
C HIS A 58 -7.87 -2.86 -4.71
N THR A 59 -6.63 -3.00 -5.17
CA THR A 59 -5.72 -1.88 -5.46
C THR A 59 -6.35 -0.84 -6.40
N ALA A 60 -7.12 -1.26 -7.42
CA ALA A 60 -7.77 -0.36 -8.37
C ALA A 60 -8.91 0.48 -7.80
N GLY A 61 -9.44 0.09 -6.64
CA GLY A 61 -10.53 0.79 -5.94
C GLY A 61 -10.05 1.56 -4.71
N LEU A 62 -8.74 1.73 -4.52
CA LEU A 62 -8.17 2.25 -3.29
C LEU A 62 -7.24 3.44 -3.53
N ALA A 63 -7.32 4.40 -2.62
CA ALA A 63 -6.32 5.45 -2.46
C ALA A 63 -5.62 5.33 -1.11
N LEU A 64 -4.33 5.66 -1.08
CA LEU A 64 -3.51 5.70 0.12
C LEU A 64 -3.10 7.13 0.44
N ALA A 65 -3.13 7.50 1.71
CA ALA A 65 -2.59 8.77 2.20
C ALA A 65 -1.92 8.60 3.57
N VAL A 66 -0.93 9.44 3.85
CA VAL A 66 -0.44 9.65 5.22
C VAL A 66 -1.34 10.68 5.91
N VAL A 67 -1.80 10.37 7.12
CA VAL A 67 -2.65 11.25 7.94
C VAL A 67 -1.78 12.12 8.85
N GLY A 68 -0.76 11.52 9.46
CA GLY A 68 0.14 12.19 10.39
C GLY A 68 1.18 11.23 10.95
N SER A 69 2.06 11.76 11.79
CA SER A 69 3.06 10.98 12.50
C SER A 69 3.34 11.57 13.88
N ASP A 70 3.49 10.71 14.87
CA ASP A 70 3.89 11.06 16.22
C ASP A 70 5.27 10.49 16.51
N ALA A 71 6.16 11.30 17.10
CA ALA A 71 7.53 10.92 17.37
C ALA A 71 7.89 11.19 18.83
N GLY A 72 8.61 10.25 19.46
CA GLY A 72 9.06 10.36 20.84
C GLY A 72 10.16 9.37 21.17
N ALA A 73 11.18 9.83 21.91
CA ALA A 73 12.30 8.99 22.36
C ALA A 73 12.90 8.08 21.27
N GLY A 74 13.13 8.62 20.07
CA GLY A 74 13.70 7.87 18.93
C GLY A 74 12.72 6.98 18.16
N ASN A 75 11.49 6.83 18.65
CA ASN A 75 10.44 6.06 18.01
C ASN A 75 9.52 6.99 17.21
N VAL A 76 8.99 6.51 16.10
CA VAL A 76 8.00 7.22 15.28
C VAL A 76 6.87 6.27 14.91
N VAL A 77 5.64 6.76 14.99
CA VAL A 77 4.44 6.07 14.52
C VAL A 77 3.82 6.93 13.44
N GLY A 78 3.68 6.40 12.23
CA GLY A 78 2.92 7.00 11.14
C GLY A 78 1.53 6.40 11.04
N THR A 79 0.52 7.25 10.89
CA THR A 79 -0.86 6.85 10.63
C THR A 79 -1.16 6.98 9.15
N PHE A 80 -1.57 5.88 8.52
CA PHE A 80 -1.85 5.80 7.10
C PHE A 80 -3.31 5.43 6.88
N ARG A 81 -3.95 6.08 5.91
CA ARG A 81 -5.36 5.91 5.59
C ARG A 81 -5.52 5.29 4.21
N LEU A 82 -6.32 4.24 4.15
CA LEU A 82 -6.85 3.63 2.94
C LEU A 82 -8.26 4.17 2.72
N THR A 83 -8.54 4.68 1.53
CA THR A 83 -9.86 5.19 1.14
C THR A 83 -10.43 4.30 0.06
N ASN A 84 -11.63 3.77 0.28
CA ASN A 84 -12.39 3.07 -0.74
C ASN A 84 -12.93 4.10 -1.73
N GLN A 85 -12.51 4.04 -2.99
CA GLN A 85 -12.94 4.96 -4.05
C GLN A 85 -14.16 4.45 -4.83
N LEU A 86 -14.70 3.28 -4.46
CA LEU A 86 -15.83 2.66 -5.12
C LEU A 86 -17.16 3.15 -4.54
N ASP A 87 -18.22 3.07 -5.35
CA ASP A 87 -19.61 3.33 -4.95
C ASP A 87 -20.26 2.16 -4.17
N MET A 88 -19.45 1.20 -3.72
CA MET A 88 -19.89 0.03 -2.96
C MET A 88 -18.92 -0.29 -1.84
N SER A 89 -19.39 -1.02 -0.82
CA SER A 89 -18.54 -1.45 0.28
C SER A 89 -17.53 -2.50 -0.15
N CYS A 90 -16.36 -2.49 0.46
CA CYS A 90 -15.36 -3.55 0.33
C CYS A 90 -14.81 -3.96 1.71
N THR A 91 -13.99 -5.00 1.77
CA THR A 91 -13.44 -5.53 3.03
C THR A 91 -11.92 -5.60 3.05
N PHE A 92 -11.32 -5.34 4.21
CA PHE A 92 -9.93 -5.66 4.50
C PHE A 92 -9.84 -6.74 5.56
N PHE A 93 -8.80 -7.58 5.47
CA PHE A 93 -8.46 -8.55 6.50
C PHE A 93 -6.94 -8.70 6.60
N GLY A 94 -6.37 -8.46 7.79
CA GLY A 94 -4.94 -8.64 8.02
C GLY A 94 -4.10 -7.37 7.94
N PHE A 95 -2.85 -7.54 7.51
CA PHE A 95 -1.80 -6.52 7.57
C PHE A 95 -1.38 -6.15 6.15
N PRO A 96 -1.23 -4.84 5.84
CA PRO A 96 -0.62 -4.44 4.59
C PRO A 96 0.88 -4.78 4.56
N GLY A 97 1.42 -4.97 3.37
CA GLY A 97 2.85 -4.97 3.12
C GLY A 97 3.38 -3.53 2.96
N ALA A 98 4.70 -3.36 3.13
CA ALA A 98 5.35 -2.07 2.96
C ALA A 98 6.76 -2.23 2.37
N GLN A 99 7.17 -1.27 1.54
CA GLN A 99 8.49 -1.18 0.95
C GLN A 99 8.92 0.29 0.92
N LEU A 100 10.05 0.60 1.55
CA LEU A 100 10.68 1.91 1.45
C LEU A 100 11.35 2.05 0.08
N LEU A 101 11.17 3.19 -0.57
CA LEU A 101 11.75 3.49 -1.87
C LEU A 101 12.56 4.79 -1.80
N ASP A 102 13.65 4.85 -2.56
CA ASP A 102 14.39 6.09 -2.76
C ASP A 102 13.70 7.02 -3.78
N ALA A 103 14.34 8.14 -4.12
CA ALA A 103 13.81 9.11 -5.07
C ALA A 103 13.72 8.58 -6.52
N ALA A 104 14.55 7.61 -6.87
CA ALA A 104 14.53 6.93 -8.17
C ALA A 104 13.45 5.84 -8.25
N GLY A 105 12.83 5.50 -7.11
CA GLY A 105 11.86 4.42 -6.99
C GLY A 105 12.51 3.05 -6.78
N ASP A 106 13.79 3.01 -6.42
CA ASP A 106 14.50 1.77 -6.17
C ASP A 106 14.32 1.35 -4.69
N PRO A 107 14.23 0.05 -4.39
CA PRO A 107 13.93 -0.44 -3.05
C PRO A 107 15.08 -0.18 -2.07
N LEU A 108 14.75 0.40 -0.93
CA LEU A 108 15.63 0.51 0.24
C LEU A 108 15.47 -0.71 1.16
N PRO A 109 16.46 -1.01 2.03
CA PRO A 109 16.30 -2.03 3.07
C PRO A 109 15.00 -1.82 3.85
N THR A 110 14.14 -2.83 3.84
CA THR A 110 12.85 -2.81 4.53
C THR A 110 12.60 -4.18 5.14
N ASN A 111 12.35 -4.21 6.45
CA ASN A 111 11.99 -5.43 7.18
C ASN A 111 10.62 -5.23 7.83
N VAL A 112 9.58 -5.77 7.21
CA VAL A 112 8.20 -5.64 7.72
C VAL A 112 7.94 -6.69 8.79
N VAL A 113 7.56 -6.23 9.99
CA VAL A 113 7.13 -7.08 11.11
C VAL A 113 5.64 -6.83 11.36
N ARG A 114 4.80 -7.83 11.09
CA ARG A 114 3.35 -7.74 11.28
C ARG A 114 2.99 -7.84 12.77
N GLY A 115 2.22 -6.88 13.28
CA GLY A 115 1.79 -6.84 14.68
C GLY A 115 2.93 -6.71 15.69
N GLY A 116 4.08 -6.20 15.25
CA GLY A 116 5.24 -5.91 16.11
C GLY A 116 5.18 -4.52 16.74
N GLY A 117 6.07 -4.21 17.68
CA GLY A 117 6.23 -2.84 18.20
C GLY A 117 5.16 -2.39 19.21
N PHE A 118 5.38 -1.22 19.80
CA PHE A 118 4.60 -0.70 20.94
C PHE A 118 3.21 -0.16 20.54
N SER A 119 3.03 0.25 19.28
CA SER A 119 1.82 0.94 18.80
C SER A 119 0.99 0.15 17.79
N ALA A 120 1.51 -0.92 17.18
CA ALA A 120 0.71 -1.79 16.31
C ALA A 120 0.06 -2.85 17.19
N THR A 121 -1.14 -2.55 17.67
CA THR A 121 -1.90 -3.39 18.61
C THR A 121 -1.89 -4.86 18.19
N SER A 122 -1.55 -5.75 19.14
CA SER A 122 -1.57 -7.21 19.04
C SER A 122 -2.99 -7.81 18.94
N ALA A 123 -3.99 -7.00 18.60
CA ALA A 123 -5.35 -7.50 18.42
C ALA A 123 -5.36 -8.39 17.16
N PRO A 124 -6.03 -9.56 17.21
CA PRO A 124 -6.13 -10.41 16.04
C PRO A 124 -6.80 -9.62 14.90
N PRO A 125 -6.37 -9.82 13.64
CA PRO A 125 -7.02 -9.18 12.51
C PRO A 125 -8.51 -9.47 12.50
N LEU A 126 -9.30 -8.41 12.37
CA LEU A 126 -10.74 -8.47 12.18
C LEU A 126 -11.06 -8.09 10.75
N THR A 127 -12.14 -8.63 10.20
CA THR A 127 -12.66 -8.17 8.91
C THR A 127 -13.17 -6.74 9.07
N VAL A 128 -12.51 -5.80 8.40
CA VAL A 128 -12.91 -4.39 8.38
C VAL A 128 -13.76 -4.16 7.14
N VAL A 129 -15.04 -3.84 7.34
CA VAL A 129 -15.93 -3.40 6.27
C VAL A 129 -15.74 -1.90 6.05
N VAL A 130 -15.35 -1.52 4.85
CA VAL A 130 -15.20 -0.11 4.45
C VAL A 130 -16.38 0.25 3.55
N PRO A 131 -17.26 1.18 3.95
CA PRO A 131 -18.36 1.65 3.11
C PRO A 131 -17.87 2.24 1.79
N ALA A 132 -18.79 2.46 0.85
CA ALA A 132 -18.53 3.27 -0.33
C ALA A 132 -17.98 4.64 0.09
N HIS A 133 -16.87 5.09 -0.52
CA HIS A 133 -16.19 6.34 -0.15
C HIS A 133 -15.69 6.41 1.31
N GLY A 134 -15.75 5.30 2.03
CA GLY A 134 -15.32 5.17 3.41
C GLY A 134 -13.81 5.01 3.54
N THR A 135 -13.35 5.04 4.79
CA THR A 135 -11.93 4.97 5.11
C THR A 135 -11.62 3.94 6.20
N ALA A 136 -10.40 3.44 6.17
CA ALA A 136 -9.79 2.62 7.20
C ALA A 136 -8.35 3.07 7.39
N HIS A 137 -7.74 2.78 8.54
CA HIS A 137 -6.36 3.13 8.81
C HIS A 137 -5.53 1.94 9.22
N PHE A 138 -4.22 2.13 9.17
CA PHE A 138 -3.25 1.25 9.78
C PHE A 138 -2.07 2.11 10.25
N LEU A 139 -1.30 1.56 11.17
CA LEU A 139 -0.12 2.22 11.74
C LEU A 139 1.15 1.53 11.25
N ILE A 140 2.18 2.32 10.99
CA ILE A 140 3.55 1.82 10.83
C ILE A 140 4.41 2.48 11.90
N HIS A 141 5.11 1.67 12.68
CA HIS A 141 6.09 2.10 13.65
C HIS A 141 7.52 1.84 13.14
N TRP A 142 8.44 2.77 13.41
CA TRP A 142 9.87 2.59 13.15
C TRP A 142 10.73 3.36 14.16
N GLU A 143 11.96 2.91 14.34
CA GLU A 143 13.00 3.64 15.09
C GLU A 143 13.77 4.54 14.12
N GLN A 144 14.01 5.80 14.48
CA GLN A 144 14.79 6.76 13.68
C GLN A 144 16.20 7.03 14.24
N VAL A 145 16.53 6.45 15.40
CA VAL A 145 17.86 6.51 16.00
C VAL A 145 18.64 5.25 15.61
N PRO A 146 19.91 5.36 15.15
CA PRO A 146 20.73 4.21 14.83
C PRO A 146 20.84 3.24 16.01
N VAL A 147 20.71 1.93 15.73
CA VAL A 147 20.80 0.88 16.75
C VAL A 147 22.01 -0.02 16.50
N GLY A 148 22.57 -0.59 17.57
CA GLY A 148 23.74 -1.47 17.47
C GLY A 148 24.95 -0.76 16.86
N GLY A 149 25.45 -1.28 15.75
CA GLY A 149 26.62 -0.74 15.03
C GLY A 149 26.27 0.27 13.92
N GLU A 150 25.00 0.63 13.75
CA GLU A 150 24.59 1.61 12.74
C GLU A 150 25.11 3.02 13.09
N THR A 151 25.65 3.73 12.11
CA THR A 151 26.05 5.15 12.25
C THR A 151 25.07 6.09 11.56
N THR A 152 24.37 5.62 10.52
CA THR A 152 23.33 6.35 9.79
C THR A 152 22.29 5.38 9.25
N CYS A 153 21.06 5.86 9.04
CA CYS A 153 19.97 5.08 8.48
C CYS A 153 19.48 5.72 7.17
N PRO A 154 19.22 4.93 6.10
CA PRO A 154 18.63 5.43 4.87
C PRO A 154 17.33 6.19 5.12
N VAL A 155 17.05 7.16 4.25
CA VAL A 155 15.80 7.93 4.27
C VAL A 155 15.06 7.65 2.96
N SER A 156 13.82 7.19 3.06
CA SER A 156 12.96 7.01 1.88
C SER A 156 12.59 8.35 1.27
N ALA A 157 12.27 8.35 -0.02
CA ALA A 157 11.51 9.44 -0.65
C ALA A 157 10.04 9.04 -0.85
N ARG A 158 9.75 7.74 -0.88
CA ARG A 158 8.40 7.19 -1.09
C ARG A 158 8.20 5.92 -0.26
N LEU A 159 6.93 5.63 0.01
CA LEU A 159 6.49 4.39 0.62
C LEU A 159 5.53 3.70 -0.35
N ALA A 160 5.83 2.45 -0.69
CA ALA A 160 4.94 1.54 -1.40
C ALA A 160 4.22 0.66 -0.38
N VAL A 161 2.89 0.64 -0.40
CA VAL A 161 2.05 -0.17 0.50
C VAL A 161 1.20 -1.10 -0.34
N ILE A 162 1.33 -2.40 -0.06
CA ILE A 162 0.53 -3.43 -0.71
C ILE A 162 -0.64 -3.74 0.23
N GLY A 163 -1.87 -3.61 -0.26
CA GLY A 163 -3.06 -3.95 0.53
C GLY A 163 -3.02 -5.40 1.01
N PRO A 164 -3.75 -5.75 2.10
CA PRO A 164 -3.89 -7.15 2.48
C PRO A 164 -4.43 -8.00 1.33
N ASP A 165 -3.78 -9.12 1.04
CA ASP A 165 -4.09 -10.04 -0.08
C ASP A 165 -4.11 -9.40 -1.49
N GLU A 166 -3.39 -8.29 -1.65
CA GLU A 166 -3.17 -7.63 -2.94
C GLU A 166 -1.74 -7.87 -3.47
N PHE A 167 -1.55 -7.58 -4.77
CA PHE A 167 -0.30 -7.87 -5.48
C PHE A 167 0.55 -6.64 -5.74
N LEU A 168 -0.09 -5.50 -6.02
CA LEU A 168 0.60 -4.27 -6.38
C LEU A 168 0.45 -3.20 -5.32
N PRO A 169 1.47 -2.34 -5.17
CA PRO A 169 1.44 -1.29 -4.17
C PRO A 169 0.69 -0.04 -4.63
N LEU A 170 0.11 0.65 -3.67
CA LEU A 170 -0.14 2.08 -3.75
C LEU A 170 1.12 2.81 -3.24
N THR A 171 1.58 3.83 -3.98
CA THR A 171 2.82 4.54 -3.63
C THR A 171 2.52 5.99 -3.28
N ILE A 172 3.03 6.44 -2.13
CA ILE A 172 2.92 7.84 -1.67
C ILE A 172 4.30 8.45 -1.39
N PRO A 173 4.49 9.77 -1.63
CA PRO A 173 5.70 10.46 -1.21
C PRO A 173 5.72 10.62 0.31
N ILE A 174 6.79 10.15 0.94
CA ILE A 174 7.03 10.32 2.38
C ILE A 174 8.50 10.05 2.72
N ASN A 175 9.03 10.86 3.63
CA ASN A 175 10.37 10.67 4.17
C ASN A 175 10.31 9.87 5.47
N ILE A 176 10.76 8.62 5.40
CA ILE A 176 10.87 7.73 6.56
C ILE A 176 12.36 7.41 6.74
N ARG A 177 12.90 7.77 7.90
CA ARG A 177 14.22 7.33 8.35
C ARG A 177 14.03 6.12 9.26
N ALA A 178 14.09 4.93 8.70
CA ALA A 178 13.97 3.68 9.45
C ALA A 178 15.36 3.08 9.73
N CYS A 179 15.71 3.01 11.01
CA CYS A 179 16.91 2.35 11.53
C CYS A 179 16.65 0.87 11.84
N GLY A 180 17.67 0.15 12.28
CA GLY A 180 17.58 -1.28 12.57
C GLY A 180 17.39 -2.13 11.33
N GLY A 181 18.13 -1.81 10.26
CA GLY A 181 18.02 -2.48 8.96
C GLY A 181 16.73 -2.15 8.19
N GLY A 182 16.10 -1.00 8.48
CA GLY A 182 14.85 -0.59 7.85
C GLY A 182 13.63 -1.31 8.41
N ARG A 183 13.65 -1.64 9.70
CA ARG A 183 12.53 -2.33 10.35
C ARG A 183 11.29 -1.43 10.41
N LEU A 184 10.17 -1.97 9.95
CA LEU A 184 8.85 -1.36 10.01
C LEU A 184 7.91 -2.33 10.74
N ASP A 185 7.42 -1.96 11.92
CA ASP A 185 6.37 -2.73 12.58
C ASP A 185 5.00 -2.24 12.10
N VAL A 186 4.23 -3.12 11.45
CA VAL A 186 3.00 -2.76 10.74
C VAL A 186 1.79 -3.33 11.46
N GLY A 187 0.81 -2.47 11.75
CA GLY A 187 -0.48 -2.84 12.32
C GLY A 187 -1.45 -3.41 11.30
N ALA A 188 -2.41 -4.20 11.79
CA ALA A 188 -3.51 -4.66 10.96
C ALA A 188 -4.34 -3.45 10.51
N VAL A 189 -5.05 -3.59 9.39
CA VAL A 189 -6.03 -2.58 8.99
C VAL A 189 -7.14 -2.54 10.05
N GLN A 190 -7.47 -1.33 10.48
CA GLN A 190 -8.48 -1.03 11.49
C GLN A 190 -9.55 -0.10 10.90
N PRO A 191 -10.81 -0.19 11.36
CA PRO A 191 -11.82 0.78 10.98
C PRO A 191 -11.38 2.15 11.50
N ASP A 192 -11.60 3.21 10.72
CA ASP A 192 -11.58 4.56 11.30
C ASP A 192 -12.71 4.60 12.32
N SER A 193 -12.41 5.00 13.55
CA SER A 193 -13.45 5.29 14.54
C SER A 193 -14.35 6.36 13.91
N VAL A 194 -15.58 5.97 13.62
CA VAL A 194 -16.65 6.86 13.14
C VAL A 194 -16.64 8.10 14.04
N ALA A 195 -16.52 9.27 13.44
CA ALA A 195 -16.64 10.56 14.12
C ALA A 195 -17.96 10.65 14.92
#